data_AF-A0AAD2H6S1-F1
#
_entry.id   AF-A0AAD2H6S1-F1
#
_cell.length_a   1.000
_cell.length_b   1.000
_cell.length_c   1.000
_cell.angle_alpha   90.00
_cell.angle_beta   90.00
_cell.angle_gamma   90.00
#
_symmetry.space_group_name_H-M   'P 1'
#
loop_
_entity.id
_entity.type
_entity.pdbx_description
1 polymer ?
#
loop_
_entity_poly.entity_id
_entity_poly.type
_entity_poly.pdbx_seq_one_letter_code
_entity_poly.pdbx_strand_id
1 'polypeptide(L)'
;MLVFMTTRTLSGLFLPMLFKMRFSLRPDGKILIHDGRARIRAQDTLQIDAEVTSVQFHPMMEHIFLSSDSRGRVCLRDTRMAFGPSSSRTKEGVVHSYHTYICRRSSSSLARLETSSVVFNSDGSQLCATNLHHHPIIYNLNDPYPVAVCSAPNLPDGTPVPVNERTYQNMCTMKHGSFGGPGLNTDSLYAAGSDDFRAYIWALPPSHELTERRRVMSYRDWTAEEHTGVTGK
;
A
#
# COMPACT_ATOMS: atom_id res chain seq x y z
N MET A 1 4.95 12.21 26.22
CA MET A 1 4.68 11.32 25.08
C MET A 1 5.12 9.91 25.49
N LEU A 2 4.21 9.13 26.06
CA LEU A 2 4.51 7.80 26.62
C LEU A 2 4.27 6.75 25.54
N VAL A 3 5.31 6.02 25.15
CA VAL A 3 5.23 4.80 24.32
C VAL A 3 5.21 3.61 25.27
N PHE A 4 4.08 2.92 25.37
CA PHE A 4 4.04 1.60 26.03
C PHE A 4 4.42 0.53 25.00
N MET A 5 5.65 0.03 25.09
CA MET A 5 6.02 -1.24 24.47
C MET A 5 5.59 -2.38 25.39
N THR A 6 4.64 -3.19 24.95
CA THR A 6 4.38 -4.51 25.55
C THR A 6 5.06 -5.56 24.68
N THR A 7 5.81 -6.42 25.36
CA THR A 7 6.62 -7.51 24.81
C THR A 7 5.74 -8.62 24.24
N ARG A 8 5.32 -8.46 22.98
CA ARG A 8 4.96 -9.51 22.01
C ARG A 8 4.70 -8.81 20.68
N THR A 9 5.39 -9.26 19.63
CA THR A 9 5.43 -8.70 18.28
C THR A 9 4.04 -8.27 17.80
N LEU A 10 3.78 -6.96 17.84
CA LEU A 10 2.62 -6.31 17.23
C LEU A 10 3.12 -5.64 15.96
N SER A 11 2.66 -6.11 14.80
CA SER A 11 3.09 -5.65 13.46
C SER A 11 2.40 -4.35 12.99
N GLY A 12 1.79 -3.57 13.88
CA GLY A 12 1.25 -2.26 13.54
C GLY A 12 0.20 -1.77 14.52
N LEU A 13 0.35 -0.52 14.98
CA LEU A 13 -0.62 0.20 15.80
C LEU A 13 -0.81 1.57 15.16
N PHE A 14 -2.00 1.85 14.63
CA PHE A 14 -2.37 3.17 14.11
C PHE A 14 -3.40 3.81 15.05
N LEU A 15 -3.10 4.99 15.60
CA LEU A 15 -4.03 5.79 16.39
C LEU A 15 -4.38 7.06 15.61
N PRO A 16 -5.57 7.14 14.98
CA PRO A 16 -6.16 8.42 14.70
C PRO A 16 -6.73 8.99 16.01
N MET A 17 -6.30 10.19 16.39
CA MET A 17 -6.72 10.85 17.64
C MET A 17 -8.23 11.18 17.68
N LEU A 18 -8.93 11.06 16.55
CA LEU A 18 -10.39 11.27 16.41
C LEU A 18 -11.20 9.97 16.43
N PHE A 19 -10.59 8.83 16.10
CA PHE A 19 -11.31 7.56 16.02
C PHE A 19 -11.13 6.77 17.31
N LYS A 20 -12.27 6.48 17.94
CA LYS A 20 -12.31 5.62 19.11
C LYS A 20 -12.08 4.16 18.73
N MET A 21 -12.07 3.83 17.44
CA MET A 21 -11.82 2.49 16.94
C MET A 21 -10.33 2.29 16.59
N ARG A 22 -9.81 1.10 16.84
CA ARG A 22 -8.44 0.69 16.49
C ARG A 22 -8.44 -0.71 15.90
N PHE A 23 -7.51 -0.97 14.99
CA PHE A 23 -7.27 -2.33 14.48
C PHE A 23 -6.08 -2.98 15.17
N SER A 24 -6.14 -4.30 15.32
CA SER A 24 -4.96 -5.13 15.56
C SER A 24 -4.98 -6.31 14.60
N LEU A 25 -3.81 -6.66 14.08
CA LEU A 25 -3.61 -7.78 13.18
C LEU A 25 -3.08 -8.99 13.93
N ARG A 26 -3.39 -10.19 13.44
CA ARG A 26 -2.78 -11.43 13.90
C ARG A 26 -2.17 -12.22 12.73
N PRO A 27 -1.10 -12.99 12.98
CA PRO A 27 -0.48 -13.84 11.97
C PRO A 27 -1.42 -14.87 11.34
N ASP A 28 -2.50 -15.25 12.03
CA ASP A 28 -3.52 -16.19 11.53
C ASP A 28 -4.54 -15.56 10.57
N GLY A 29 -4.26 -14.36 10.03
CA GLY A 29 -5.11 -13.68 9.06
C GLY A 29 -6.32 -12.97 9.68
N LYS A 30 -6.34 -12.76 11.00
CA LYS A 30 -7.42 -12.04 11.68
C LYS A 30 -7.16 -10.54 11.74
N ILE A 31 -8.16 -9.77 11.34
CA ILE A 31 -8.28 -8.34 11.60
C ILE A 31 -9.27 -8.16 12.74
N LEU A 32 -8.83 -7.59 13.86
CA LEU A 32 -9.68 -7.31 15.01
C LEU A 32 -9.93 -5.83 15.12
N ILE A 33 -11.17 -5.45 15.40
CA ILE A 33 -11.55 -4.07 15.67
C ILE A 33 -11.84 -3.89 17.17
N HIS A 34 -11.29 -2.83 17.76
CA HIS A 34 -11.39 -2.52 19.18
C HIS A 34 -11.98 -1.13 19.36
N ASP A 35 -12.95 -0.97 20.26
CA ASP A 35 -13.34 0.35 20.77
C ASP A 35 -12.40 0.71 21.92
N GLY A 36 -11.64 1.79 21.78
CA GLY A 36 -10.72 2.33 22.78
C GLY A 36 -11.40 2.83 24.06
N ARG A 37 -12.74 2.96 24.08
CA ARG A 37 -13.52 3.11 25.32
C ARG A 37 -13.64 1.78 26.08
N ALA A 38 -13.67 0.66 25.36
CA ALA A 38 -13.76 -0.68 25.91
C ALA A 38 -12.35 -1.23 26.18
N ARG A 39 -12.03 -1.49 27.45
CA ARG A 39 -10.63 -1.59 27.87
C ARG A 39 -9.87 -2.86 27.43
N ILE A 40 -10.53 -3.95 27.04
CA ILE A 40 -9.84 -5.28 27.03
C ILE A 40 -10.21 -6.23 25.88
N ARG A 41 -11.39 -6.12 25.26
CA ARG A 41 -11.86 -7.13 24.27
C ARG A 41 -12.05 -6.52 22.89
N ALA A 42 -11.61 -7.25 21.86
CA ALA A 42 -11.99 -6.95 20.48
C ALA A 42 -13.52 -6.94 20.36
N GLN A 43 -14.05 -5.89 19.76
CA GLN A 43 -15.47 -5.76 19.47
C GLN A 43 -15.89 -6.75 18.40
N ASP A 44 -15.04 -6.96 17.39
CA ASP A 44 -15.29 -7.94 16.34
C ASP A 44 -14.02 -8.40 15.62
N THR A 45 -14.14 -9.46 14.83
CA THR A 45 -13.07 -10.10 14.05
C THR A 45 -13.53 -10.37 12.61
N LEU A 46 -12.67 -10.01 11.66
CA LEU A 46 -12.72 -10.43 10.27
C LEU A 46 -11.60 -11.45 10.04
N GLN A 47 -11.94 -12.60 9.44
CA GLN A 47 -11.00 -13.64 9.08
C GLN A 47 -10.69 -13.57 7.58
N ILE A 48 -9.40 -13.48 7.24
CA ILE A 48 -8.87 -13.54 5.88
C ILE A 48 -8.14 -14.88 5.70
N ASP A 49 -8.13 -15.43 4.49
CA ASP A 49 -7.46 -16.69 4.13
C ASP A 49 -5.94 -16.52 3.84
N ALA A 50 -5.33 -15.47 4.37
CA ALA A 50 -3.92 -15.12 4.25
C ALA A 50 -3.49 -14.26 5.44
N GLU A 51 -2.17 -14.18 5.69
CA GLU A 51 -1.61 -13.28 6.70
C GLU A 51 -1.85 -11.83 6.28
N VAL A 52 -2.47 -11.04 7.15
CA VAL A 52 -2.74 -9.62 6.89
C VAL A 52 -1.48 -8.82 7.23
N THR A 53 -0.94 -8.13 6.25
CA THR A 53 0.33 -7.41 6.37
C THR A 53 0.13 -5.97 6.85
N SER A 54 -0.98 -5.34 6.47
CA SER A 54 -1.27 -3.96 6.87
C SER A 54 -2.76 -3.64 6.83
N VAL A 55 -3.17 -2.72 7.69
CA VAL A 55 -4.52 -2.18 7.77
C VAL A 55 -4.48 -0.71 8.14
N GLN A 56 -5.30 0.12 7.50
CA GLN A 56 -5.37 1.54 7.80
C GLN A 56 -6.78 2.07 7.59
N PHE A 57 -7.31 2.83 8.55
CA PHE A 57 -8.54 3.58 8.35
C PHE A 57 -8.35 4.66 7.28
N HIS A 58 -9.39 4.90 6.50
CA HIS A 58 -9.44 6.05 5.62
C HIS A 58 -9.43 7.33 6.50
N PRO A 59 -8.60 8.34 6.19
CA PRO A 59 -8.44 9.51 7.06
C PRO A 59 -9.72 10.33 7.20
N MET A 60 -10.54 10.37 6.15
CA MET A 60 -11.76 11.18 6.08
C MET A 60 -13.08 10.39 6.21
N MET A 61 -13.04 9.05 6.11
CA MET A 61 -14.26 8.22 6.04
C MET A 61 -14.23 7.16 7.13
N GLU A 62 -15.07 7.34 8.16
CA GLU A 62 -15.07 6.50 9.37
C GLU A 62 -15.28 5.01 9.11
N HIS A 63 -16.12 4.69 8.11
CA HIS A 63 -16.47 3.30 7.85
C HIS A 63 -15.57 2.62 6.84
N ILE A 64 -14.61 3.32 6.24
CA ILE A 64 -13.76 2.79 5.19
C ILE A 64 -12.36 2.52 5.74
N PHE A 65 -11.79 1.39 5.34
CA PHE A 65 -10.42 1.04 5.67
C PHE A 65 -9.76 0.25 4.53
N LEU A 66 -8.44 0.35 4.45
CA LEU A 66 -7.61 -0.38 3.52
C LEU A 66 -7.00 -1.58 4.24
N SER A 67 -6.86 -2.70 3.53
CA SER A 67 -6.16 -3.89 4.02
C SER A 67 -5.25 -4.45 2.93
N SER A 68 -4.10 -4.99 3.32
CA SER A 68 -3.25 -5.81 2.46
C SER A 68 -2.91 -7.15 3.10
N ASP A 69 -2.55 -8.14 2.28
CA ASP A 69 -2.10 -9.46 2.74
C ASP A 69 -0.85 -9.98 2.01
N SER A 70 -0.29 -11.07 2.56
CA SER A 70 0.89 -11.75 2.03
C SER A 70 0.66 -12.43 0.68
N ARG A 71 -0.60 -12.58 0.26
CA ARG A 71 -0.95 -13.03 -1.09
C ARG A 71 -1.12 -11.84 -2.04
N GLY A 72 -0.70 -10.64 -1.68
CA GLY A 72 -0.71 -9.47 -2.54
C GLY A 72 -2.06 -8.84 -2.78
N ARG A 73 -3.13 -9.23 -2.07
CA ARG A 73 -4.42 -8.55 -2.23
C ARG A 73 -4.34 -7.22 -1.50
N VAL A 74 -4.73 -6.15 -2.19
CA VAL A 74 -4.97 -4.83 -1.60
C VAL A 74 -6.44 -4.50 -1.81
N CYS A 75 -7.17 -4.29 -0.72
CA CYS A 75 -8.62 -4.13 -0.74
C CYS A 75 -9.06 -2.93 0.09
N LEU A 76 -9.94 -2.11 -0.49
CA LEU A 76 -10.76 -1.16 0.24
C LEU A 76 -11.96 -1.90 0.82
N ARG A 77 -12.23 -1.69 2.11
CA ARG A 77 -13.27 -2.38 2.84
C ARG A 77 -14.17 -1.42 3.61
N ASP A 78 -15.43 -1.79 3.78
CA ASP A 78 -16.40 -1.11 4.64
C ASP A 78 -16.56 -1.88 5.96
N THR A 79 -16.38 -1.20 7.10
CA THR A 79 -16.49 -1.80 8.43
C THR A 79 -17.86 -2.38 8.72
N ARG A 80 -18.93 -1.82 8.16
CA ARG A 80 -20.32 -2.28 8.36
C ARG A 80 -20.61 -3.59 7.62
N MET A 81 -19.84 -3.86 6.56
CA MET A 81 -19.91 -5.09 5.77
C MET A 81 -18.84 -6.12 6.20
N ALA A 82 -17.73 -5.67 6.79
CA ALA A 82 -16.64 -6.52 7.29
C ALA A 82 -16.92 -7.05 8.70
N PHE A 83 -17.52 -6.23 9.55
CA PHE A 83 -17.80 -6.48 10.96
C PHE A 83 -19.31 -6.34 11.23
N GLY A 84 -19.76 -6.86 12.36
CA GLY A 84 -21.17 -6.89 12.78
C GLY A 84 -21.77 -8.30 12.80
N PRO A 85 -23.09 -8.41 13.00
CA PRO A 85 -23.81 -9.68 12.92
C PRO A 85 -23.60 -10.38 11.58
N SER A 86 -23.72 -11.71 11.54
CA SER A 86 -23.57 -12.49 10.30
C SER A 86 -24.50 -12.03 9.18
N SER A 87 -25.66 -11.44 9.50
CA SER A 87 -26.62 -10.91 8.54
C SER A 87 -26.15 -9.65 7.80
N SER A 88 -25.23 -8.86 8.38
CA SER A 88 -24.68 -7.67 7.72
C SER A 88 -23.37 -7.95 6.99
N ARG A 89 -22.68 -9.05 7.32
CA ARG A 89 -21.40 -9.39 6.73
C ARG A 89 -21.57 -9.87 5.29
N THR A 90 -20.89 -9.19 4.37
CA THR A 90 -20.95 -9.54 2.95
C THR A 90 -19.60 -9.32 2.29
N LYS A 91 -19.17 -10.26 1.42
CA LYS A 91 -17.93 -10.15 0.62
C LYS A 91 -16.69 -9.79 1.46
N GLU A 92 -16.60 -10.25 2.71
CA GLU A 92 -15.53 -9.88 3.66
C GLU A 92 -15.40 -8.36 3.89
N GLY A 93 -16.44 -7.60 3.57
CA GLY A 93 -16.45 -6.14 3.55
C GLY A 93 -15.74 -5.48 2.38
N VAL A 94 -15.27 -6.23 1.37
CA VAL A 94 -14.58 -5.66 0.21
C VAL A 94 -15.54 -4.83 -0.64
N VAL A 95 -15.20 -3.55 -0.82
CA VAL A 95 -15.89 -2.61 -1.72
C VAL A 95 -15.07 -2.32 -2.98
N HIS A 96 -13.74 -2.44 -2.90
CA HIS A 96 -12.85 -2.25 -4.04
C HIS A 96 -11.57 -3.11 -3.89
N SER A 97 -11.01 -3.57 -5.01
CA SER A 97 -9.77 -4.36 -5.03
C SER A 97 -8.81 -3.78 -6.06
N TYR A 98 -7.54 -3.61 -5.66
CA TYR A 98 -6.50 -3.01 -6.50
C TYR A 98 -5.65 -4.09 -7.18
N HIS A 99 -5.22 -3.83 -8.41
CA HIS A 99 -4.41 -4.74 -9.21
C HIS A 99 -2.92 -4.64 -8.83
N THR A 100 -2.41 -5.68 -8.19
CA THR A 100 -1.00 -5.84 -7.82
C THR A 100 -0.26 -6.85 -8.71
N TYR A 101 -0.82 -7.16 -9.88
CA TYR A 101 -0.23 -8.11 -10.81
C TYR A 101 0.86 -7.45 -11.65
N ILE A 102 1.97 -8.17 -11.79
CA ILE A 102 3.04 -7.86 -12.72
C ILE A 102 3.19 -9.01 -13.72
N CYS A 103 3.69 -8.70 -14.90
CA CYS A 103 4.14 -9.68 -15.87
C CYS A 103 5.57 -9.35 -16.29
N ARG A 104 6.30 -10.37 -16.69
CA ARG A 104 7.62 -10.21 -17.34
C ARG A 104 7.42 -10.52 -18.82
N ARG A 105 8.03 -9.76 -19.73
CA ARG A 105 7.83 -9.97 -21.18
C ARG A 105 8.18 -11.38 -21.64
N SER A 106 9.18 -12.00 -21.01
CA SER A 106 9.59 -13.38 -21.27
C SER A 106 8.61 -14.44 -20.75
N SER A 107 7.52 -14.04 -20.09
CA SER A 107 6.51 -14.93 -19.52
C SER A 107 5.10 -14.42 -19.77
N SER A 108 4.22 -15.30 -20.22
CA SER A 108 2.78 -15.01 -20.25
C SER A 108 2.12 -15.11 -18.88
N SER A 109 2.84 -15.54 -17.83
CA SER A 109 2.31 -15.66 -16.48
C SER A 109 2.24 -14.30 -15.77
N LEU A 110 1.13 -14.10 -15.06
CA LEU A 110 0.97 -13.00 -14.12
C LEU A 110 1.46 -13.48 -12.75
N ALA A 111 2.29 -12.66 -12.11
CA ALA A 111 2.67 -12.82 -10.72
C ALA A 111 2.05 -11.70 -9.91
N ARG A 112 1.55 -12.00 -8.71
CA ARG A 112 1.04 -10.98 -7.81
C ARG A 112 2.14 -10.57 -6.85
N LEU A 113 2.32 -9.26 -6.68
CA LEU A 113 3.29 -8.71 -5.74
C LEU A 113 2.85 -8.96 -4.31
N GLU A 114 3.75 -9.40 -3.45
CA GLU A 114 3.51 -9.44 -2.01
C GLU A 114 3.56 -8.02 -1.44
N THR A 115 2.47 -7.56 -0.83
CA THR A 115 2.36 -6.19 -0.30
C THR A 115 2.73 -6.19 1.18
N SER A 116 3.81 -5.47 1.53
CA SER A 116 4.29 -5.37 2.91
C SER A 116 3.51 -4.34 3.72
N SER A 117 3.12 -3.22 3.09
CA SER A 117 2.29 -2.22 3.75
C SER A 117 1.49 -1.36 2.77
N VAL A 118 0.46 -0.73 3.32
CA VAL A 118 -0.36 0.24 2.59
C VAL A 118 -0.53 1.51 3.41
N VAL A 119 -0.64 2.64 2.72
CA VAL A 119 -0.83 3.95 3.35
C VAL A 119 -1.68 4.86 2.46
N PHE A 120 -2.60 5.61 3.05
CA PHE A 120 -3.34 6.70 2.42
C PHE A 120 -2.54 8.00 2.47
N ASN A 121 -2.77 8.87 1.50
CA ASN A 121 -2.49 10.29 1.68
C ASN A 121 -3.47 10.90 2.70
N SER A 122 -3.22 12.13 3.15
CA SER A 122 -3.95 12.82 4.21
C SER A 122 -5.44 13.03 3.92
N ASP A 123 -5.82 13.24 2.65
CA ASP A 123 -7.23 13.39 2.24
C ASP A 123 -7.90 12.03 1.89
N GLY A 124 -7.11 10.97 1.74
CA GLY A 124 -7.54 9.62 1.38
C GLY A 124 -7.90 9.42 -0.09
N SER A 125 -7.66 10.41 -0.96
CA SER A 125 -7.90 10.30 -2.39
C SER A 125 -6.92 9.37 -3.11
N GLN A 126 -5.75 9.12 -2.52
CA GLN A 126 -4.72 8.23 -3.06
C GLN A 126 -4.19 7.29 -1.98
N LEU A 127 -3.64 6.17 -2.42
CA LEU A 127 -2.94 5.24 -1.57
C LEU A 127 -1.67 4.75 -2.24
N CYS A 128 -0.73 4.30 -1.42
CA CYS A 128 0.45 3.59 -1.86
C CYS A 128 0.44 2.17 -1.32
N ALA A 129 0.78 1.20 -2.17
CA ALA A 129 1.16 -0.15 -1.77
C ALA A 129 2.68 -0.30 -1.85
N THR A 130 3.31 -0.57 -0.71
CA THR A 130 4.73 -0.94 -0.64
C THR A 130 4.83 -2.45 -0.83
N ASN A 131 5.62 -2.89 -1.80
CA ASN A 131 5.65 -4.29 -2.23
C ASN A 131 7.04 -4.90 -2.04
N LEU A 132 7.11 -6.14 -1.61
CA LEU A 132 8.35 -6.91 -1.51
C LEU A 132 8.91 -7.17 -2.93
N HIS A 133 10.21 -7.01 -3.08
CA HIS A 133 10.98 -7.14 -4.32
C HIS A 133 10.49 -6.24 -5.48
N HIS A 134 9.77 -5.18 -5.17
CA HIS A 134 9.26 -4.24 -6.17
C HIS A 134 9.23 -2.80 -5.62
N HIS A 135 9.13 -1.84 -6.53
CA HIS A 135 8.92 -0.43 -6.22
C HIS A 135 7.55 -0.19 -5.57
N PRO A 136 7.41 0.85 -4.73
CA PRO A 136 6.11 1.33 -4.25
C PRO A 136 5.22 1.72 -5.43
N ILE A 137 3.92 1.46 -5.30
CA ILE A 137 2.93 1.70 -6.37
C ILE A 137 1.83 2.59 -5.83
N ILE A 138 1.54 3.68 -6.55
CA ILE A 138 0.49 4.64 -6.22
C ILE A 138 -0.79 4.29 -6.97
N TYR A 139 -1.92 4.38 -6.28
CA TYR A 139 -3.26 4.22 -6.81
C TYR A 139 -4.12 5.42 -6.42
N ASN A 140 -5.11 5.73 -7.27
CA ASN A 140 -6.22 6.58 -6.86
C ASN A 140 -7.27 5.71 -6.17
N LEU A 141 -8.00 6.25 -5.19
CA LEU A 141 -8.97 5.50 -4.38
C LEU A 141 -10.05 4.79 -5.22
N ASN A 142 -10.48 5.40 -6.33
CA ASN A 142 -11.57 4.89 -7.17
C ASN A 142 -11.06 4.18 -8.45
N ASP A 143 -9.75 4.01 -8.59
CA ASP A 143 -9.14 3.37 -9.76
C ASP A 143 -8.37 2.12 -9.33
N PRO A 144 -8.78 0.92 -9.79
CA PRO A 144 -8.14 -0.31 -9.37
C PRO A 144 -6.75 -0.49 -10.01
N TYR A 145 -6.42 0.30 -11.04
CA TYR A 145 -5.15 0.20 -11.75
C TYR A 145 -4.13 1.21 -11.22
N PRO A 146 -2.84 0.84 -11.20
CA PRO A 146 -1.80 1.74 -10.72
C PRO A 146 -1.70 2.99 -11.60
N VAL A 147 -1.42 4.14 -10.97
CA VAL A 147 -1.23 5.42 -11.64
C VAL A 147 0.22 5.90 -11.63
N ALA A 148 1.04 5.39 -10.70
CA ALA A 148 2.48 5.62 -10.72
C ALA A 148 3.25 4.45 -10.07
N VAL A 149 4.50 4.29 -10.49
CA VAL A 149 5.48 3.38 -9.88
C VAL A 149 6.68 4.21 -9.43
N CYS A 150 6.99 4.17 -8.14
CA CYS A 150 8.04 4.97 -7.52
C CYS A 150 9.42 4.33 -7.74
N SER A 151 9.95 4.45 -8.96
CA SER A 151 11.32 4.01 -9.30
C SER A 151 12.34 5.12 -9.04
N ALA A 152 13.61 4.76 -8.84
CA ALA A 152 14.70 5.72 -8.64
C ALA A 152 15.86 5.49 -9.64
N PRO A 153 15.63 5.61 -10.96
CA PRO A 153 16.69 5.42 -11.96
C PRO A 153 17.65 6.62 -12.05
N ASN A 154 17.25 7.78 -11.52
CA ASN A 154 17.98 9.03 -11.66
C ASN A 154 18.31 9.63 -10.27
N LEU A 155 19.41 10.37 -10.22
CA LEU A 155 19.82 11.22 -9.12
C LEU A 155 18.92 12.47 -9.01
N PRO A 156 18.96 13.22 -7.89
CA PRO A 156 18.14 14.42 -7.70
C PRO A 156 18.33 15.51 -8.75
N ASP A 157 19.49 15.56 -9.41
CA ASP A 157 19.79 16.48 -10.51
C ASP A 157 19.25 15.99 -11.87
N GLY A 158 18.57 14.85 -11.90
CA GLY A 158 18.00 14.24 -13.10
C GLY A 158 18.97 13.36 -13.88
N THR A 159 20.24 13.27 -13.49
CA THR A 159 21.22 12.41 -14.16
C THR A 159 20.97 10.93 -13.82
N PRO A 160 21.24 9.97 -14.74
CA PRO A 160 21.07 8.55 -14.43
C PRO A 160 21.99 8.09 -13.29
N VAL A 161 21.48 7.22 -12.43
CA VAL A 161 22.31 6.58 -11.39
C VAL A 161 23.41 5.77 -12.07
N PRO A 162 24.69 5.90 -11.65
CA PRO A 162 25.79 5.12 -12.22
C PRO A 162 25.52 3.62 -12.15
N VAL A 163 25.95 2.87 -13.17
CA VAL A 163 25.67 1.41 -13.32
C VAL A 163 26.07 0.58 -12.09
N ASN A 164 27.05 1.04 -11.32
CA ASN A 164 27.58 0.33 -10.15
C ASN A 164 26.93 0.76 -8.83
N GLU A 165 26.03 1.74 -8.85
CA GLU A 165 25.33 2.22 -7.67
C GLU A 165 23.97 1.54 -7.52
N ARG A 166 23.60 1.27 -6.26
CA ARG A 166 22.28 0.74 -5.95
C ARG A 166 21.24 1.85 -6.04
N THR A 167 20.07 1.49 -6.54
CA THR A 167 18.86 2.29 -6.50
C THR A 167 17.93 1.75 -5.40
N TYR A 168 16.74 2.34 -5.27
CA TYR A 168 15.74 1.87 -4.31
C TYR A 168 15.53 0.36 -4.37
N GLN A 169 15.63 -0.30 -3.23
CA GLN A 169 15.38 -1.74 -3.08
C GLN A 169 14.50 -2.02 -1.87
N ASN A 170 13.58 -2.96 -2.03
CA ASN A 170 12.77 -3.51 -0.96
C ASN A 170 12.86 -5.05 -0.96
N MET A 171 13.73 -5.60 -0.13
CA MET A 171 14.00 -7.02 0.05
C MET A 171 13.62 -7.51 1.45
N CYS A 172 13.13 -6.63 2.34
CA CYS A 172 12.67 -7.03 3.67
C CYS A 172 11.16 -7.16 3.72
N THR A 173 10.68 -8.07 4.56
CA THR A 173 9.27 -8.43 4.68
C THR A 173 8.39 -7.28 5.19
N MET A 174 8.97 -6.30 5.89
CA MET A 174 8.22 -5.18 6.48
C MET A 174 8.91 -3.84 6.17
N LYS A 175 8.33 -3.09 5.23
CA LYS A 175 8.65 -1.67 5.00
C LYS A 175 7.39 -0.84 4.95
N HIS A 176 7.53 0.40 5.43
CA HIS A 176 6.51 1.42 5.34
C HIS A 176 7.04 2.62 4.58
N GLY A 177 6.16 3.27 3.84
CA GLY A 177 6.37 4.63 3.36
C GLY A 177 5.29 5.55 3.88
N SER A 178 5.43 6.83 3.55
CA SER A 178 4.50 7.87 3.95
C SER A 178 4.33 8.87 2.82
N PHE A 179 3.11 9.37 2.67
CA PHE A 179 2.87 10.62 1.98
C PHE A 179 3.31 11.80 2.86
N GLY A 180 3.63 12.91 2.21
CA GLY A 180 3.89 14.18 2.88
C GLY A 180 4.21 15.30 1.89
N GLY A 181 4.65 16.43 2.41
CA GLY A 181 5.03 17.57 1.59
C GLY A 181 5.50 18.74 2.44
N PRO A 182 5.90 19.86 1.81
CA PRO A 182 6.40 21.03 2.51
C PRO A 182 5.33 21.74 3.38
N GLY A 183 4.04 21.44 3.17
CA GLY A 183 2.93 21.95 3.98
C GLY A 183 2.13 20.83 4.66
N LEU A 184 1.42 21.20 5.73
CA LEU A 184 0.58 20.28 6.52
C LEU A 184 -0.57 19.64 5.74
N ASN A 185 -0.99 20.26 4.62
CA ASN A 185 -2.13 19.83 3.81
C ASN A 185 -1.75 19.48 2.38
N THR A 186 -0.46 19.18 2.13
CA THR A 186 0.03 18.86 0.79
C THR A 186 0.77 17.53 0.82
N ASP A 187 0.24 16.54 0.11
CA ASP A 187 0.91 15.25 -0.11
C ASP A 187 1.51 15.18 -1.51
N SER A 188 2.34 16.16 -1.84
CA SER A 188 3.05 16.22 -3.12
C SER A 188 4.28 15.33 -3.16
N LEU A 189 4.65 14.70 -2.05
CA LEU A 189 5.80 13.82 -1.91
C LEU A 189 5.36 12.45 -1.38
N TYR A 190 6.04 11.41 -1.83
CA TYR A 190 6.03 10.11 -1.18
C TYR A 190 7.45 9.76 -0.74
N ALA A 191 7.61 9.22 0.47
CA ALA A 191 8.91 8.84 1.01
C ALA A 191 8.92 7.38 1.45
N ALA A 192 10.01 6.67 1.17
CA ALA A 192 10.22 5.30 1.66
C ALA A 192 11.70 5.03 1.96
N GLY A 193 11.95 4.17 2.94
CA GLY A 193 13.28 3.64 3.23
C GLY A 193 13.67 2.49 2.29
N SER A 194 14.96 2.37 2.00
CA SER A 194 15.54 1.37 1.10
C SER A 194 16.60 0.51 1.81
N ASP A 195 16.92 -0.67 1.27
CA ASP A 195 17.91 -1.61 1.87
C ASP A 195 19.36 -1.19 1.65
N ASP A 196 19.59 -0.17 0.84
CA ASP A 196 20.87 0.53 0.71
C ASP A 196 21.09 1.58 1.81
N PHE A 197 20.26 1.57 2.86
CA PHE A 197 20.28 2.51 3.99
C PHE A 197 20.01 3.97 3.58
N ARG A 198 19.38 4.20 2.43
CA ARG A 198 18.94 5.53 1.99
C ARG A 198 17.42 5.71 2.13
N ALA A 199 17.01 6.96 2.29
CA ALA A 199 15.62 7.36 2.11
C ALA A 199 15.44 7.91 0.70
N TYR A 200 14.39 7.47 0.03
CA TYR A 200 14.01 7.95 -1.29
C TYR A 200 12.73 8.76 -1.17
N ILE A 201 12.70 9.90 -1.87
CA ILE A 201 11.57 10.82 -1.89
C ILE A 201 11.20 11.06 -3.36
N TRP A 202 9.94 10.83 -3.69
CA TRP A 202 9.39 11.06 -5.02
C TRP A 202 8.45 12.26 -4.98
N ALA A 203 8.69 13.23 -5.84
CA ALA A 203 7.70 14.25 -6.13
C ALA A 203 6.59 13.63 -6.99
N LEU A 204 5.37 13.65 -6.47
CA LEU A 204 4.20 13.14 -7.16
C LEU A 204 3.51 14.29 -7.91
N PRO A 205 3.35 14.20 -9.24
CA PRO A 205 2.44 15.06 -9.97
C PRO A 205 1.00 14.95 -9.44
N PRO A 206 0.13 15.93 -9.75
CA PRO A 206 -1.29 15.82 -9.45
C PRO A 206 -1.90 14.52 -9.97
N SER A 207 -2.84 13.95 -9.20
CA SER A 207 -3.48 12.66 -9.50
C SER A 207 -4.07 12.58 -10.93
N HIS A 208 -4.66 13.66 -11.43
CA HIS A 208 -5.22 13.70 -12.79
C HIS A 208 -4.12 13.55 -13.86
N GLU A 209 -2.98 14.24 -13.70
CA GLU A 209 -1.84 14.09 -14.62
C GLU A 209 -1.27 12.68 -14.61
N LEU A 210 -1.16 12.05 -13.43
CA LEU A 210 -0.72 10.66 -13.32
C LEU A 210 -1.64 9.71 -14.10
N THR A 211 -2.95 9.97 -14.02
CA THR A 211 -3.97 9.19 -14.73
C THR A 211 -3.89 9.40 -16.23
N GLU A 212 -3.72 10.64 -16.69
CA GLU A 212 -3.57 10.99 -18.12
C GLU A 212 -2.29 10.41 -18.74
N ARG A 213 -1.19 10.37 -17.98
CA ARG A 213 0.09 9.80 -18.42
C ARG A 213 0.12 8.28 -18.39
N ARG A 214 -0.87 7.62 -17.78
CA ARG A 214 -0.95 6.16 -17.71
C ARG A 214 -1.18 5.57 -19.10
N ARG A 215 -0.26 4.71 -19.53
CA ARG A 215 -0.40 3.93 -20.78
C ARG A 215 -1.20 2.66 -20.52
N VAL A 216 -2.25 2.44 -21.30
CA VAL A 216 -2.98 1.17 -21.37
C VAL A 216 -2.62 0.51 -22.68
N MET A 217 -2.16 -0.73 -22.63
CA MET A 217 -1.68 -1.47 -23.80
C MET A 217 -2.26 -2.87 -23.83
N SER A 218 -2.52 -3.40 -25.03
CA SER A 218 -2.82 -4.81 -25.16
C SER A 218 -1.55 -5.65 -24.98
N TYR A 219 -1.71 -6.92 -24.62
CA TYR A 219 -0.59 -7.86 -24.53
C TYR A 219 0.20 -7.96 -25.84
N ARG A 220 -0.49 -7.89 -26.99
CA ARG A 220 0.14 -7.93 -28.31
C ARG A 220 1.00 -6.70 -28.57
N ASP A 221 0.49 -5.51 -28.26
CA ASP A 221 1.24 -4.26 -28.47
C ASP A 221 2.45 -4.20 -27.53
N TRP A 222 2.27 -4.59 -26.28
CA TRP A 222 3.33 -4.64 -25.28
C TRP A 222 4.46 -5.62 -25.63
N THR A 223 4.13 -6.76 -26.26
CA THR A 223 5.13 -7.73 -26.72
C THR A 223 5.79 -7.35 -28.04
N ALA A 224 5.18 -6.46 -28.83
CA ALA A 224 5.71 -5.98 -30.10
C ALA A 224 6.60 -4.74 -29.96
N GLU A 225 6.43 -3.89 -28.94
CA GLU A 225 7.19 -2.65 -28.77
C GLU A 225 8.70 -2.93 -28.55
N GLU A 226 9.59 -2.22 -29.24
CA GLU A 226 11.03 -2.26 -28.94
C GLU A 226 11.30 -1.38 -27.71
N HIS A 227 11.71 -1.99 -26.60
CA HIS A 227 12.08 -1.24 -25.39
C HIS A 227 13.60 -1.12 -25.29
N THR A 228 14.12 0.06 -25.65
CA THR A 228 15.51 0.45 -25.38
C THR A 228 15.65 0.82 -23.91
N GLY A 229 16.06 -0.11 -23.04
CA GLY A 229 16.43 0.26 -21.67
C GLY A 229 16.18 -0.73 -20.53
N VAL A 230 16.08 -2.04 -20.76
CA VAL A 230 16.08 -3.02 -19.64
C VAL A 230 17.26 -3.96 -19.78
N THR A 231 18.36 -3.61 -19.11
CA THR A 231 19.37 -4.58 -18.69
C THR A 231 18.67 -5.63 -17.83
N GLY A 232 18.53 -6.81 -18.39
CA GLY A 232 18.27 -7.98 -17.57
C GLY A 232 19.42 -8.14 -16.58
N LYS A 233 19.05 -8.37 -15.32
CA LYS A 233 19.55 -9.47 -14.49
C LYS A 233 18.39 -9.89 -13.58
#